data_AF-A0A2I1E7C1-F1
#
_entry.id   AF-A0A2I1E7C1-F1
#
_cell.length_a   1.000
_cell.length_b   1.000
_cell.length_c   1.000
_cell.angle_alpha   90.00
_cell.angle_beta   90.00
_cell.angle_gamma   90.00
#
_symmetry.space_group_name_H-M   'P 1'
#
loop_
_entity.id
_entity.type
_entity.pdbx_description
1 polymer ?
#
loop_
_entity_poly.entity_id
_entity_poly.type
_entity_poly.pdbx_seq_one_letter_code
_entity_poly.pdbx_strand_id
1 'polypeptide(L)'
;MSPIEGHTVWDHNKMWIGTYDEAYITINGSEVQGKGSLAHQSPWFSYDVYDTIKDYYLTFSVEGATQDDNHRGPFTNHRDYEWKFTGSVDKWDIHRLS
;
A
#
# COMPACT_ATOMS: atom_id res chain seq x y z
N MET A 1 2.60 -21.90 17.91
CA MET A 1 2.77 -20.51 17.46
C MET A 1 1.40 -19.87 17.52
N SER A 2 1.22 -18.85 18.36
CA SER A 2 -0.04 -18.09 18.41
C SER A 2 -0.17 -17.27 17.11
N PRO A 3 -1.38 -17.02 16.61
CA PRO A 3 -1.55 -16.10 15.49
C PRO A 3 -1.04 -14.73 15.95
N ILE A 4 -0.17 -14.12 15.16
CA ILE A 4 0.26 -12.73 15.34
C ILE A 4 -0.97 -11.89 15.03
N GLU A 5 -1.62 -11.27 16.03
CA GLU A 5 -2.74 -10.33 15.82
C GLU A 5 -2.20 -9.02 15.23
N GLY A 6 -1.64 -9.09 14.03
CA GLY A 6 -1.36 -7.93 13.19
C GLY A 6 -2.61 -7.49 12.42
N HIS A 7 -2.60 -6.27 11.93
CA HIS A 7 -3.63 -5.77 11.03
C HIS A 7 -3.17 -5.84 9.58
N THR A 8 -4.12 -5.92 8.66
CA THR A 8 -3.80 -6.06 7.24
C THR A 8 -4.07 -4.75 6.51
N VAL A 9 -3.16 -4.37 5.61
CA VAL A 9 -3.41 -3.32 4.63
C VAL A 9 -3.81 -3.98 3.31
N TRP A 10 -4.92 -3.51 2.74
CA TRP A 10 -5.50 -3.98 1.50
C TRP A 10 -5.44 -2.88 0.45
N ASP A 11 -4.99 -3.22 -0.75
CA ASP A 11 -4.77 -2.28 -1.83
C ASP A 11 -5.47 -2.76 -3.11
N HIS A 12 -6.25 -1.88 -3.71
CA HIS A 12 -6.97 -2.15 -4.96
C HIS A 12 -6.29 -1.45 -6.12
N ASN A 13 -5.61 -2.22 -6.98
CA ASN A 13 -5.10 -1.69 -8.23
C ASN A 13 -6.24 -1.54 -9.26
N LYS A 14 -6.77 -0.33 -9.38
CA LYS A 14 -7.77 0.05 -10.40
C LYS A 14 -7.18 1.04 -11.41
N MET A 15 -5.87 0.99 -11.63
CA MET A 15 -5.17 1.81 -12.62
C MET A 15 -5.37 1.30 -14.04
N TRP A 16 -4.88 2.07 -15.02
CA TRP A 16 -4.81 1.66 -16.42
C TRP A 16 -4.13 0.30 -16.55
N ILE A 17 -4.71 -0.59 -17.38
CA ILE A 17 -4.14 -1.91 -17.72
C ILE A 17 -2.63 -1.89 -17.97
N GLY A 18 -1.92 -2.82 -17.34
CA GLY A 18 -0.46 -2.94 -17.47
C GLY A 18 0.33 -2.02 -16.55
N THR A 19 -0.31 -1.15 -15.76
CA THR A 19 0.39 -0.34 -14.75
C THR A 19 0.69 -1.20 -13.52
N TYR A 20 1.95 -1.18 -13.06
CA TYR A 20 2.36 -1.85 -11.81
C TYR A 20 2.33 -0.84 -10.67
N ASP A 21 1.59 -1.16 -9.61
CA ASP A 21 1.56 -0.38 -8.38
C ASP A 21 2.19 -1.14 -7.23
N GLU A 22 2.75 -0.41 -6.27
CA GLU A 22 3.36 -0.97 -5.08
C GLU A 22 2.98 -0.15 -3.86
N ALA A 23 2.83 -0.82 -2.72
CA ALA A 23 2.58 -0.19 -1.45
C ALA A 23 3.41 -0.85 -0.35
N TYR A 24 4.01 -0.02 0.51
CA TYR A 24 4.95 -0.47 1.52
C TYR A 24 4.78 0.25 2.85
N ILE A 25 5.06 -0.49 3.91
CA ILE A 25 5.26 -0.02 5.27
C ILE A 25 6.65 0.62 5.36
N THR A 26 6.69 1.88 5.78
CA THR A 26 7.93 2.60 6.10
C THR A 26 8.00 2.95 7.58
N ILE A 27 9.15 2.69 8.20
CA ILE A 27 9.46 3.04 9.59
C ILE A 27 10.77 3.82 9.58
N ASN A 28 10.77 5.04 10.15
CA ASN A 28 11.93 5.94 10.13
C ASN A 28 12.51 6.16 8.71
N GLY A 29 11.64 6.20 7.70
CA GLY A 29 12.02 6.37 6.29
C GLY A 29 12.59 5.13 5.61
N SER A 30 12.67 3.99 6.30
CA SER A 30 13.12 2.72 5.73
C SER A 30 11.93 1.81 5.41
N GLU A 31 11.92 1.21 4.22
CA GLU A 31 10.96 0.17 3.85
C GLU A 31 11.19 -1.09 4.69
N VAL A 32 10.11 -1.66 5.21
CA VAL A 32 10.18 -2.88 6.05
C VAL A 32 9.44 -4.04 5.38
N GLN A 33 8.34 -3.75 4.71
CA GLN A 33 7.51 -4.74 4.04
C GLN A 33 6.57 -4.04 3.06
N GLY A 34 6.29 -4.68 1.94
CA GLY A 34 5.27 -4.21 1.02
C GLY A 34 4.96 -5.25 -0.04
N LYS A 35 4.11 -4.85 -0.98
CA LYS A 35 3.68 -5.71 -2.09
C LYS A 35 3.23 -4.82 -3.25
N GLY A 36 3.20 -5.41 -4.44
CA GLY A 36 2.68 -4.74 -5.63
C GLY A 36 1.88 -5.67 -6.52
N SER A 37 1.18 -5.07 -7.47
CA SER A 37 0.35 -5.81 -8.42
C SER A 37 0.27 -5.13 -9.79
N LEU A 38 0.08 -5.94 -10.84
CA LEU A 38 -0.28 -5.42 -12.15
C LEU A 38 -1.78 -5.15 -12.23
N ALA A 39 -2.14 -3.96 -12.70
CA ALA A 39 -3.52 -3.57 -12.90
C ALA A 39 -4.24 -4.57 -13.80
N HIS A 40 -5.47 -4.93 -13.43
CA HIS A 40 -6.31 -5.91 -14.12
C HIS A 40 -5.82 -7.38 -14.09
N GLN A 41 -4.74 -7.71 -13.37
CA GLN A 41 -4.35 -9.11 -13.14
C GLN A 41 -4.85 -9.68 -11.82
N SER A 42 -5.08 -8.82 -10.83
CA SER A 42 -5.68 -9.19 -9.54
C SER A 42 -6.61 -8.08 -9.07
N PRO A 43 -7.71 -8.41 -8.36
CA PRO A 43 -8.66 -7.41 -7.95
C PRO A 43 -8.16 -6.55 -6.78
N TRP A 44 -7.23 -7.07 -5.98
CA TRP A 44 -6.54 -6.43 -4.87
C TRP A 44 -5.24 -7.19 -4.52
N PHE A 45 -4.40 -6.58 -3.70
CA PHE A 45 -3.28 -7.21 -2.99
C PHE A 45 -3.29 -6.78 -1.52
N SER A 46 -2.53 -7.48 -0.68
CA SER A 46 -2.44 -7.15 0.75
C SER A 46 -1.12 -7.59 1.37
N TYR A 47 -0.80 -6.94 2.49
CA TYR A 47 0.35 -7.22 3.35
C TYR A 47 -0.01 -6.95 4.80
N ASP A 48 0.55 -7.78 5.69
CA ASP A 48 0.29 -7.69 7.13
C ASP A 48 1.23 -6.70 7.79
N VAL A 49 0.71 -5.90 8.72
CA VAL A 49 1.48 -5.06 9.63
C VAL A 49 1.67 -5.85 10.92
N TYR A 50 2.88 -6.36 11.14
CA TYR A 50 3.19 -7.14 12.34
C TYR A 50 2.88 -6.37 13.63
N ASP A 51 2.39 -7.07 14.64
CA ASP A 51 1.99 -6.53 15.95
C ASP A 51 3.10 -5.75 16.68
N THR A 52 4.37 -6.08 16.40
CA THR A 52 5.56 -5.39 16.89
C THR A 52 5.72 -3.98 16.31
N ILE A 53 5.13 -3.71 15.14
CA ILE A 53 5.08 -2.39 14.52
C ILE A 53 3.89 -1.64 15.12
N LYS A 54 4.17 -0.62 15.94
CA LYS A 54 3.12 0.18 16.61
C LYS A 54 2.66 1.35 15.76
N ASP A 55 3.60 2.13 15.24
CA ASP A 55 3.33 3.24 14.33
C ASP A 55 4.16 3.08 13.06
N TYR A 56 3.54 3.38 11.92
CA TYR A 56 4.16 3.25 10.61
C TYR A 56 3.63 4.29 9.62
N TYR A 57 4.35 4.45 8.52
CA TYR A 57 3.87 5.17 7.34
C TYR A 57 3.58 4.18 6.23
N LEU A 58 2.67 4.57 5.33
CA LEU A 58 2.46 3.88 4.07
C LEU A 58 3.04 4.74 2.95
N THR A 59 3.87 4.12 2.13
CA THR A 59 4.36 4.69 0.87
C THR A 59 3.70 3.93 -0.26
N PHE A 60 3.03 4.64 -1.14
CA PHE A 60 2.46 4.11 -2.37
C PHE A 60 3.33 4.61 -3.53
N SER A 61 3.61 3.75 -4.50
CA SER A 61 4.37 4.07 -5.69
C SER A 61 3.77 3.41 -6.93
N VAL A 62 4.15 3.91 -8.10
CA VAL A 62 3.76 3.36 -9.40
C VAL A 62 5.03 3.22 -10.23
N GLU A 63 5.30 2.02 -10.74
CA GLU A 63 6.53 1.74 -11.49
C GLU A 63 6.58 2.59 -12.76
N GLY A 64 7.70 3.29 -12.96
CA GLY A 64 7.92 4.16 -14.11
C GLY A 64 7.20 5.51 -14.05
N ALA A 65 6.48 5.82 -12.96
CA ALA A 65 5.87 7.13 -12.78
C ALA A 65 6.94 8.21 -12.58
N THR A 66 6.65 9.41 -13.10
CA THR A 66 7.43 10.63 -12.80
C THR A 66 6.86 11.43 -11.65
N GLN A 67 5.60 11.15 -11.29
CA GLN A 67 4.95 11.70 -10.11
C GLN A 67 5.57 11.09 -8.85
N ASP A 68 5.85 11.93 -7.84
CA ASP A 68 6.37 11.50 -6.55
C ASP A 68 5.45 10.48 -5.86
N ASP A 69 6.08 9.62 -5.06
CA ASP A 69 5.39 8.64 -4.22
C ASP A 69 4.40 9.30 -3.26
N ASN A 70 3.27 8.64 -3.05
CA ASN A 70 2.28 9.10 -2.09
C ASN A 70 2.64 8.56 -0.71
N HIS A 71 3.01 9.44 0.22
CA HIS A 71 3.21 9.08 1.61
C HIS A 71 1.97 9.39 2.45
N ARG A 72 1.58 8.46 3.32
CA ARG A 72 0.43 8.59 4.23
C ARG A 72 0.81 8.13 5.63
N GLY A 73 0.23 8.78 6.63
CA GLY A 73 0.44 8.47 8.03
C GLY A 73 1.00 9.66 8.83
N PRO A 74 1.53 9.40 10.04
CA PRO A 74 1.69 8.07 10.63
C PRO A 74 0.34 7.40 10.94
N PHE A 75 0.31 6.08 10.89
CA PHE A 75 -0.80 5.23 11.29
C PHE A 75 -0.41 4.39 12.50
N THR A 76 -1.33 4.26 13.44
CA THR A 76 -1.20 3.29 14.54
C THR A 76 -1.79 1.95 14.11
N ASN A 77 -1.07 0.86 14.41
CA ASN A 77 -1.44 -0.52 14.10
C ASN A 77 -2.54 -1.04 15.04
N HIS A 78 -3.79 -0.62 14.83
CA HIS A 78 -4.96 -1.01 15.63
C HIS A 78 -6.19 -1.38 14.80
N ARG A 79 -6.07 -1.30 13.47
CA ARG A 79 -7.13 -1.64 12.53
C ARG A 79 -6.53 -1.91 11.15
N ASP A 80 -7.32 -2.61 10.36
CA ASP A 80 -7.06 -2.80 8.93
C ASP A 80 -7.29 -1.47 8.20
N TYR A 81 -6.58 -1.31 7.09
CA TYR A 81 -6.76 -0.18 6.18
C TYR A 81 -6.96 -0.67 4.77
N GLU A 82 -7.80 0.03 4.03
CA GLU A 82 -8.07 -0.30 2.64
C GLU A 82 -7.86 0.92 1.74
N TRP A 83 -7.15 0.72 0.64
CA TRP A 83 -6.74 1.77 -0.28
C TRP A 83 -7.03 1.38 -1.73
N LYS A 84 -7.10 2.39 -2.59
CA LYS A 84 -7.38 2.23 -4.00
C LYS A 84 -6.45 3.11 -4.82
N PHE A 85 -5.68 2.48 -5.70
CA PHE A 85 -4.93 3.13 -6.76
C PHE A 85 -5.86 3.41 -7.94
N THR A 86 -5.77 4.62 -8.49
CA THR A 86 -6.47 5.02 -9.71
C THR A 86 -5.58 5.89 -10.60
N GLY A 87 -5.83 5.89 -11.91
CA GLY A 87 -5.08 6.69 -12.87
C GLY A 87 -4.17 5.85 -13.76
N SER A 88 -3.04 6.42 -14.18
CA SER A 88 -2.02 5.80 -15.03
C SER A 88 -0.61 6.17 -14.54
N VAL A 89 0.42 5.63 -15.19
CA VAL A 89 1.82 5.96 -14.90
C VAL A 89 2.14 7.46 -14.95
N ASP A 90 1.46 8.22 -15.82
CA ASP A 90 1.68 9.67 -15.97
C ASP A 90 1.04 10.49 -14.84
N LYS A 91 -0.09 10.02 -14.31
CA LYS A 91 -0.85 10.71 -13.27
C LYS A 91 -1.74 9.72 -12.53
N TRP A 92 -1.57 9.66 -11.22
CA TRP A 92 -2.26 8.69 -10.38
C TRP A 92 -2.60 9.25 -9.01
N ASP A 93 -3.61 8.65 -8.39
CA ASP A 93 -4.14 9.06 -7.09
C ASP A 93 -4.40 7.85 -6.19
N ILE A 94 -4.32 8.10 -4.88
CA ILE A 94 -4.59 7.12 -3.82
C ILE A 94 -5.74 7.59 -2.94
N HIS A 95 -6.73 6.72 -2.78
CA HIS A 95 -7.91 6.96 -1.96
C HIS A 95 -8.05 5.90 -0.87
N ARG A 96 -8.32 6.34 0.37
CA ARG A 96 -8.68 5.45 1.47
C ARG A 96 -10.14 5.04 1.35
N LEU A 97 -10.43 3.75 1.51
CA LEU A 97 -11.77 3.18 1.46
C LEU A 97 -12.34 2.90 2.86
N SER A 98 -11.51 2.49 3.83
CA SER A 98 -11.89 2.27 5.24
C SER A 98 -10.77 2.61 6.23
#